data_AF-A0AA39I054-F1
#
_entry.id   AF-A0AA39I054-F1
#
_cell.length_a   1.000
_cell.length_b   1.000
_cell.length_c   1.000
_cell.angle_alpha   90.00
_cell.angle_beta   90.00
_cell.angle_gamma   90.00
#
_symmetry.space_group_name_H-M   'P 1'
#
loop_
_entity.id
_entity.type
_entity.pdbx_description
1 polymer ?
#
loop_
_entity_poly.entity_id
_entity_poly.type
_entity_poly.pdbx_seq_one_letter_code
_entity_poly.pdbx_strand_id
1 'polypeptide(L)'
;MMPKTNPDVIEESGFDRAAGAIPMAVDLIRKDRLLDDYNFTFIARYSECNDIKATGSAVELITINMVDAVIGPTCSSAAIHSGIITAYYNIPTYLWGMLVKHTPKVA
;
A
#
# COMPACT_ATOMS: atom_id res chain seq x y z
N MET A 1 -1.78 -1.95 0.15
CA MET A 1 -2.13 -2.70 -1.08
C MET A 1 -0.90 -3.34 -1.71
N MET A 2 -0.33 -4.36 -1.08
CA MET A 2 0.93 -5.01 -1.51
C MET A 2 0.65 -6.41 -2.08
N PRO A 3 1.48 -6.97 -2.96
CA PRO A 3 1.36 -8.38 -3.35
C PRO A 3 1.71 -9.31 -2.18
N LYS A 4 0.95 -10.38 -2.01
CA LYS A 4 1.19 -11.40 -0.98
C LYS A 4 1.47 -12.78 -1.55
N THR A 5 0.93 -13.10 -2.72
CA THR A 5 0.99 -14.45 -3.31
C THR A 5 1.56 -14.50 -4.73
N ASN A 6 1.58 -13.37 -5.44
CA ASN A 6 2.05 -13.31 -6.82
C ASN A 6 3.57 -13.59 -6.88
N PRO A 7 4.00 -14.74 -7.45
CA PRO A 7 5.40 -15.15 -7.42
C PRO A 7 6.33 -14.22 -8.20
N ASP A 8 5.80 -13.49 -9.19
CA ASP A 8 6.61 -12.62 -10.05
C ASP A 8 7.10 -11.37 -9.31
N VAL A 9 6.39 -10.95 -8.25
CA VAL A 9 6.64 -9.67 -7.58
C VAL A 9 6.77 -9.76 -6.06
N ILE A 10 6.55 -10.96 -5.48
CA ILE A 10 6.65 -11.20 -4.04
C ILE A 10 8.08 -10.98 -3.52
N GLU A 11 9.09 -11.24 -4.35
CA GLU A 11 10.48 -11.05 -3.96
C GLU A 11 10.83 -9.56 -3.80
N GLU A 12 10.34 -8.73 -4.73
CA GLU A 12 10.69 -7.31 -4.78
C GLU A 12 9.82 -6.44 -3.85
N SER A 13 8.52 -6.73 -3.77
CA SER A 13 7.57 -5.87 -3.05
C SER A 13 6.53 -6.63 -2.22
N GLY A 14 6.83 -7.88 -1.88
CA GLY A 14 5.97 -8.74 -1.09
C GLY A 14 5.59 -8.15 0.27
N PHE A 15 4.33 -8.30 0.64
CA PHE A 15 3.80 -7.85 1.93
C PHE A 15 4.61 -8.40 3.10
N ASP A 16 4.91 -9.70 3.09
CA ASP A 16 5.60 -10.35 4.22
C ASP A 16 7.03 -9.82 4.45
N ARG A 17 7.63 -9.17 3.45
CA ARG A 17 8.97 -8.57 3.57
C ARG A 17 8.94 -7.11 4.04
N ALA A 18 7.83 -6.40 3.79
CA ALA A 18 7.75 -4.96 4.02
C ALA A 18 6.79 -4.56 5.14
N ALA A 19 5.76 -5.36 5.41
CA ALA A 19 4.72 -5.04 6.39
C ALA A 19 5.27 -4.83 7.81
N GLY A 20 6.36 -5.53 8.17
CA GLY A 20 7.02 -5.38 9.46
C GLY A 20 7.63 -4.00 9.72
N ALA A 21 7.89 -3.21 8.68
CA ALA A 21 8.41 -1.85 8.84
C ALA A 21 7.38 -0.88 9.45
N ILE A 22 6.08 -1.14 9.23
CA ILE A 22 5.00 -0.29 9.75
C ILE A 22 4.91 -0.31 11.28
N PRO A 23 4.76 -1.48 11.95
CA PRO A 23 4.70 -1.51 13.41
C PRO A 23 6.03 -1.04 14.03
N MET A 24 7.17 -1.34 13.40
CA MET A 24 8.47 -0.83 13.85
C MET A 24 8.51 0.71 13.86
N ALA A 25 7.99 1.36 12.82
CA ALA A 25 7.90 2.82 12.77
C ALA A 25 6.97 3.37 13.86
N VAL A 26 5.84 2.70 14.13
CA VAL A 26 4.93 3.09 15.22
C VAL A 26 5.60 2.96 16.58
N ASP A 27 6.35 1.89 16.83
CA ASP A 27 7.09 1.70 18.07
C ASP A 27 8.11 2.82 18.30
N LEU A 28 8.81 3.25 17.24
CA LEU A 28 9.72 4.40 17.30
C LEU A 28 8.99 5.71 17.59
N ILE A 29 7.86 5.98 16.92
CA ILE A 29 7.03 7.18 17.17
C ILE A 29 6.57 7.24 18.62
N ARG A 30 6.19 6.09 19.21
CA ARG A 30 5.77 5.99 20.62
C ARG A 30 6.94 6.17 21.57
N LYS A 31 8.07 5.55 21.28
CA LYS A 31 9.29 5.67 22.09
C LYS A 31 9.77 7.13 22.16
N ASP A 32 9.72 7.83 21.03
CA ASP A 32 10.19 9.22 20.91
C ASP A 32 9.12 10.25 21.27
N ARG A 33 7.92 9.79 21.67
CA ARG A 33 6.78 10.62 22.11
C ARG A 33 6.36 11.71 21.12
N LEU A 34 6.44 11.39 19.82
CA LEU A 34 6.20 12.38 18.77
C LEU A 34 4.69 12.66 18.55
N LEU A 35 3.83 11.67 18.79
CA LEU A 35 2.40 11.70 18.48
C LEU A 35 1.59 10.94 19.56
N ASP A 36 1.71 11.36 20.81
CA ASP A 36 1.10 10.68 21.97
C ASP A 36 -0.44 10.68 21.93
N ASP A 37 -1.05 11.70 21.32
CA ASP A 37 -2.52 11.86 21.26
C ASP A 37 -3.19 11.11 20.08
N TYR A 38 -2.41 10.43 19.24
CA TYR A 38 -2.91 9.76 18.04
C TYR A 38 -2.82 8.25 18.16
N ASN A 39 -3.88 7.53 17.78
CA ASN A 39 -3.90 6.07 17.69
C ASN A 39 -3.90 5.61 16.23
N PHE A 40 -2.93 4.75 15.88
CA PHE A 40 -2.81 4.23 14.51
C PHE A 40 -3.46 2.86 14.40
N THR A 41 -4.36 2.70 13.43
CA THR A 41 -4.96 1.42 13.04
C THR A 41 -4.63 1.15 11.58
N PHE A 42 -4.17 -0.06 11.26
CA PHE A 42 -3.76 -0.42 9.90
C PHE A 42 -4.66 -1.53 9.36
N ILE A 43 -5.15 -1.34 8.14
CA ILE A 43 -5.95 -2.33 7.43
C ILE A 43 -5.18 -2.77 6.19
N ALA A 44 -4.85 -4.06 6.13
CA ALA A 44 -4.16 -4.64 4.99
C ALA A 44 -5.17 -5.10 3.92
N ARG A 45 -4.86 -4.75 2.67
CA ARG A 45 -5.45 -5.32 1.45
C ARG A 45 -4.34 -5.70 0.49
N TYR A 46 -4.56 -6.75 -0.29
CA TYR A 46 -3.56 -7.30 -1.20
C TYR A 46 -4.02 -7.14 -2.65
N SER A 47 -3.25 -6.40 -3.44
CA SER A 47 -3.59 -6.12 -4.83
C SER A 47 -3.06 -7.18 -5.79
N GLU A 48 -2.07 -7.98 -5.39
CA GLU A 48 -1.39 -8.98 -6.23
C GLU A 48 -0.84 -8.39 -7.55
N CYS A 49 -0.49 -7.10 -7.56
CA CYS A 49 -0.08 -6.37 -8.77
C CYS A 49 -1.16 -6.35 -9.87
N ASN A 50 -2.44 -6.43 -9.50
CA ASN A 50 -3.57 -6.40 -10.40
C ASN A 50 -4.36 -5.09 -10.26
N ASP A 51 -4.56 -4.39 -11.37
CA ASP A 51 -5.17 -3.05 -11.38
C ASP A 51 -6.62 -3.05 -10.91
N ILE A 52 -7.40 -4.07 -11.29
CA ILE A 52 -8.81 -4.21 -10.90
C ILE A 52 -8.90 -4.42 -9.39
N LYS A 53 -8.10 -5.34 -8.85
CA LYS A 53 -8.05 -5.61 -7.40
C LYS A 53 -7.57 -4.40 -6.61
N ALA A 54 -6.54 -3.69 -7.10
CA ALA A 54 -6.02 -2.49 -6.46
C ALA A 54 -7.07 -1.38 -6.41
N THR A 55 -7.72 -1.11 -7.54
CA THR A 55 -8.77 -0.09 -7.65
C THR A 55 -9.96 -0.43 -6.75
N GLY A 56 -10.45 -1.66 -6.80
CA GLY A 56 -11.54 -2.12 -5.93
C GLY A 56 -11.17 -2.04 -4.45
N SER A 57 -9.95 -2.44 -4.08
CA SER A 57 -9.46 -2.32 -2.70
C SER A 57 -9.37 -0.86 -2.25
N ALA A 58 -8.95 0.06 -3.12
CA ALA A 58 -8.90 1.48 -2.80
C ALA A 58 -10.31 2.02 -2.52
N VAL A 59 -11.30 1.69 -3.35
CA VAL A 59 -12.70 2.07 -3.12
C VAL A 59 -13.22 1.47 -1.81
N GLU A 60 -12.97 0.19 -1.55
CA GLU A 60 -13.40 -0.48 -0.31
C GLU A 60 -12.78 0.19 0.93
N LEU A 61 -11.48 0.45 0.90
CA LEU A 61 -10.76 1.08 2.01
C LEU A 61 -11.31 2.48 2.31
N ILE A 62 -11.61 3.26 1.28
CA ILE A 62 -12.13 4.62 1.44
C ILE A 62 -13.59 4.62 1.88
N THR A 63 -14.45 3.84 1.22
CA THR A 63 -15.90 3.96 1.37
C THR A 63 -16.48 3.10 2.49
N ILE A 64 -15.87 1.94 2.77
CA ILE A 64 -16.35 0.99 3.77
C ILE A 64 -15.49 1.08 5.02
N ASN A 65 -14.16 1.05 4.87
CA ASN A 65 -13.25 1.10 6.01
C ASN A 65 -12.93 2.52 6.50
N MET A 66 -13.33 3.55 5.74
CA MET A 66 -13.15 4.97 6.09
C MET A 66 -11.71 5.30 6.50
N VAL A 67 -10.73 4.83 5.72
CA VAL A 67 -9.32 5.11 6.02
C VAL A 67 -8.97 6.59 5.76
N ASP A 68 -8.13 7.16 6.62
CA ASP A 68 -7.64 8.54 6.47
C ASP A 68 -6.49 8.67 5.47
N ALA A 69 -5.78 7.58 5.23
CA ALA A 69 -4.65 7.54 4.30
C ALA A 69 -4.44 6.12 3.75
N VAL A 70 -3.83 6.06 2.58
CA VAL A 70 -3.50 4.80 1.91
C VAL A 70 -1.98 4.66 1.75
N ILE A 71 -1.45 3.47 2.05
CA ILE A 71 -0.04 3.13 1.83
C ILE A 71 0.05 2.03 0.74
N GLY A 72 0.82 2.34 -0.30
CA GLY A 72 0.88 1.59 -1.56
C GLY A 72 -0.22 1.99 -2.55
N PRO A 73 -0.43 1.21 -3.62
CA PRO A 73 0.19 -0.06 -3.95
C PRO A 73 1.63 0.06 -4.44
N THR A 74 2.35 -1.08 -4.47
CA THR A 74 3.79 -1.13 -4.79
C THR A 74 4.10 -1.32 -6.27
N CYS A 75 3.10 -1.68 -7.08
CA CYS A 75 3.22 -1.82 -8.52
C CYS A 75 2.80 -0.55 -9.25
N SER A 76 3.54 -0.15 -10.28
CA SER A 76 3.33 1.11 -10.99
C SER A 76 1.92 1.26 -11.60
N SER A 77 1.40 0.25 -12.30
CA SER A 77 0.06 0.32 -12.92
C SER A 77 -1.02 0.46 -11.86
N ALA A 78 -0.99 -0.41 -10.86
CA ALA A 78 -1.91 -0.39 -9.73
C ALA A 78 -1.87 0.96 -9.01
N ALA A 79 -0.68 1.55 -8.85
CA ALA A 79 -0.48 2.83 -8.18
C ALA A 79 -1.13 3.99 -8.93
N ILE A 80 -1.04 4.00 -10.27
CA ILE A 80 -1.72 5.00 -11.09
C ILE A 80 -3.24 4.89 -10.91
N HIS A 81 -3.79 3.68 -11.05
CA HIS A 81 -5.24 3.47 -10.99
C HIS A 81 -5.81 3.76 -9.59
N SER A 82 -5.21 3.22 -8.52
CA SER A 82 -5.67 3.50 -7.16
C SER A 82 -5.42 4.96 -6.77
N GLY A 83 -4.32 5.54 -7.24
CA GLY A 83 -3.95 6.93 -6.97
C GLY A 83 -4.99 7.92 -7.48
N ILE A 84 -5.51 7.70 -8.69
CA ILE A 84 -6.61 8.49 -9.26
C ILE A 84 -7.87 8.41 -8.40
N ILE A 85 -8.25 7.21 -7.96
CA ILE A 85 -9.41 7.01 -7.08
C ILE A 85 -9.21 7.74 -5.75
N THR A 86 -8.05 7.56 -5.10
CA THR A 86 -7.78 8.18 -3.81
C THR A 86 -7.76 9.70 -3.91
N ALA A 87 -7.21 10.25 -5.00
CA ALA A 87 -7.22 11.68 -5.28
C ALA A 87 -8.65 12.22 -5.46
N TYR A 88 -9.51 11.47 -6.16
CA TYR A 88 -10.93 11.85 -6.33
C TYR A 88 -11.66 11.98 -4.97
N TYR A 89 -11.36 11.10 -4.02
CA TYR A 89 -11.93 11.15 -2.66
C TYR A 89 -11.14 12.03 -1.69
N ASN A 90 -10.12 12.76 -2.15
CA ASN A 90 -9.24 13.60 -1.32
C ASN A 90 -8.56 12.83 -0.16
N ILE A 91 -8.24 11.55 -0.39
CA ILE A 91 -7.49 10.71 0.55
C ILE A 91 -6.03 10.65 0.08
N PRO A 92 -5.05 11.03 0.93
CA PRO A 92 -3.64 10.97 0.56
C PRO A 92 -3.17 9.52 0.39
N THR A 93 -2.41 9.28 -0.69
CA THR A 93 -1.81 7.99 -0.99
C THR A 93 -0.29 8.09 -1.02
N TYR A 94 0.36 7.29 -0.17
CA TYR A 94 1.81 7.20 -0.08
C TYR A 94 2.31 5.98 -0.86
N LEU A 95 2.85 6.23 -2.04
CA LEU A 95 3.40 5.22 -2.93
C LEU A 95 4.85 4.91 -2.57
N TRP A 96 5.23 3.63 -2.70
CA TRP A 96 6.60 3.15 -2.52
C TRP A 96 6.77 1.85 -3.32
N GLY A 97 8.01 1.45 -3.66
CA GLY A 97 8.27 0.20 -4.40
C GLY A 97 8.60 0.42 -5.88
N MET A 98 8.08 -0.44 -6.76
CA MET A 98 8.43 -0.49 -8.19
C MET A 98 7.76 0.65 -8.96
N LEU A 99 8.50 1.74 -9.18
CA LEU A 99 8.03 2.90 -9.95
C LEU A 99 8.20 2.74 -11.47
N VAL A 100 8.90 1.70 -11.92
CA VAL A 100 9.09 1.35 -13.33
C VAL A 100 8.45 -0.01 -13.63
N LYS A 101 7.78 -0.12 -14.78
CA LYS A 101 7.11 -1.35 -15.23
C LYS A 101 8.11 -2.51 -15.22
N HIS A 102 7.87 -3.53 -14.39
CA HIS A 102 8.61 -4.78 -14.47
C HIS A 102 8.46 -5.34 -15.88
N THR A 103 9.54 -5.28 -16.65
CA THR A 103 9.64 -5.96 -17.93
C THR A 103 10.29 -7.30 -17.60
N PRO A 104 9.61 -8.44 -17.82
CA PRO A 104 10.24 -9.73 -17.57
C PRO A 104 11.54 -9.77 -18.37
N LYS A 105 12.63 -10.20 -17.72
CA LYS A 105 13.90 -10.41 -18.42
C LYS A 105 13.62 -11.41 -19.55
N VAL A 106 13.66 -10.91 -20.79
CA VAL A 106 13.63 -11.76 -21.98
C VAL A 106 14.87 -12.64 -21.88
N ALA A 107 14.67 -13.95 -21.74
CA ALA A 107 15.71 -14.95 -21.87
C ALA A 107 16.04 -15.16 -23.36
#